data_AF-A0A8J2ILS9-F1
#
_entry.id   AF-A0A8J2ILS9-F1
#
_cell.length_a   1.000
_cell.length_b   1.000
_cell.length_c   1.000
_cell.angle_alpha   90.00
_cell.angle_beta   90.00
_cell.angle_gamma   90.00
#
_symmetry.space_group_name_H-M   'P 1'
#
loop_
_entity.id
_entity.type
_entity.pdbx_description
1 polymer ?
#
loop_
_entity_poly.entity_id
_entity_poly.type
_entity_poly.pdbx_seq_one_letter_code
_entity_poly.pdbx_strand_id
1 'polypeptide(L)'
;MRADDRLTWWQIEALKRDQDDFDLHIYKDFTAYGMHELMENIFLQFNSVFKAKPSYRDFWPEVEGLALILRSGIVSSEMCDDPAKCEAIGEMVDYLTLATIDALKKQDVFKPDSESRISIDYEFSEECCSWICKVIDLAEEADIELTAPHDFDKHYDEIVEARDKRARDMKRWNNVNLGTKLKAYGNKHGDDPTRIGGQHCDITKMPKAQRDKHSFKPDSG
;
A
#
# COMPACT_ATOMS: atom_id res chain seq x y z
N MET A 1 14.02 -11.85 6.50
CA MET A 1 12.59 -12.08 6.75
C MET A 1 11.99 -12.56 5.44
N ARG A 2 11.19 -13.62 5.43
CA ARG A 2 10.47 -14.04 4.20
C ARG A 2 9.19 -13.20 4.03
N ALA A 3 8.58 -13.23 2.86
CA ALA A 3 7.32 -12.54 2.61
C ALA A 3 6.20 -12.95 3.58
N ASP A 4 6.07 -14.26 3.87
CA ASP A 4 5.05 -14.76 4.82
C ASP A 4 5.27 -14.25 6.25
N ASP A 5 6.53 -14.15 6.69
CA ASP A 5 6.86 -13.56 7.99
C ASP A 5 6.47 -12.08 8.00
N ARG A 6 6.69 -11.37 6.89
CA ARG A 6 6.37 -9.95 6.75
C ARG A 6 4.85 -9.72 6.68
N LEU A 7 4.11 -10.55 5.96
CA LEU A 7 2.65 -10.56 5.94
C LEU A 7 2.10 -10.78 7.35
N THR A 8 2.57 -11.83 8.04
CA THR A 8 2.13 -12.16 9.40
C THR A 8 2.36 -10.99 10.34
N TRP A 9 3.52 -10.33 10.23
CA TRP A 9 3.79 -9.11 10.99
C TRP A 9 2.75 -8.02 10.72
N TRP A 10 2.49 -7.70 9.45
CA TRP A 10 1.55 -6.63 9.11
C TRP A 10 0.11 -6.95 9.48
N GLN A 11 -0.30 -8.22 9.41
CA GLN A 11 -1.60 -8.66 9.91
C GLN A 11 -1.71 -8.44 11.41
N ILE A 12 -0.69 -8.82 12.19
CA ILE A 12 -0.66 -8.55 13.64
C ILE A 12 -0.72 -7.05 13.92
N GLU A 13 -0.02 -6.22 13.13
CA GLU A 13 -0.09 -4.76 13.28
C GLU A 13 -1.46 -4.18 12.91
N ALA A 14 -2.16 -4.76 11.93
CA ALA A 14 -3.53 -4.36 11.58
C ALA A 14 -4.51 -4.66 12.71
N LEU A 15 -4.49 -5.88 13.26
CA LEU A 15 -5.39 -6.31 14.35
C LEU A 15 -5.25 -5.43 15.60
N LYS A 16 -4.06 -4.89 15.88
CA LYS A 16 -3.85 -3.95 17.02
C LYS A 16 -4.60 -2.62 16.88
N ARG A 17 -5.11 -2.32 15.69
CA ARG A 17 -5.74 -1.06 15.32
C ARG A 17 -7.21 -1.21 14.97
N ASP A 18 -7.73 -2.44 15.02
CA ASP A 18 -9.15 -2.70 14.83
C ASP A 18 -9.88 -2.57 16.16
N GLN A 19 -10.79 -1.61 16.27
CA GLN A 19 -11.57 -1.43 17.50
C GLN A 19 -12.55 -2.58 17.77
N ASP A 20 -13.00 -3.27 16.72
CA ASP A 20 -13.97 -4.36 16.83
C ASP A 20 -13.30 -5.61 17.44
N ASP A 21 -12.04 -5.89 17.09
CA ASP A 21 -11.23 -6.95 17.70
C ASP A 21 -10.99 -6.74 19.22
N PHE A 22 -11.19 -5.52 19.71
CA PHE A 22 -11.05 -5.16 21.13
C PHE A 22 -12.40 -4.94 21.83
N ASP A 23 -13.54 -5.15 21.16
CA ASP A 23 -14.89 -4.83 21.67
C ASP A 23 -15.00 -3.36 22.13
N LEU A 24 -14.42 -2.42 21.36
CA LEU A 24 -14.42 -0.99 21.67
C LEU A 24 -15.17 -0.19 20.61
N HIS A 25 -15.77 0.92 21.04
CA HIS A 25 -16.19 1.98 20.13
C HIS A 25 -15.48 3.29 20.50
N ILE A 26 -14.40 3.60 19.78
CA ILE A 26 -13.59 4.80 20.01
C ILE A 26 -14.23 5.98 19.29
N TYR A 27 -14.35 5.85 17.97
CA TYR A 27 -15.18 6.68 17.10
C TYR A 27 -15.37 5.95 15.76
N LYS A 28 -16.25 6.48 14.89
CA LYS A 28 -16.79 5.75 13.72
C LYS A 28 -15.71 5.19 12.79
N ASP A 29 -14.67 5.95 12.47
CA ASP A 29 -13.63 5.63 11.49
C ASP A 29 -12.26 5.35 12.14
N PHE A 30 -12.24 5.03 13.44
CA PHE A 30 -10.99 4.73 14.16
C PHE A 30 -10.17 3.64 13.47
N THR A 31 -10.80 2.52 13.13
CA THR A 31 -10.13 1.41 12.44
C THR A 31 -9.55 1.86 11.10
N ALA A 32 -10.26 2.69 10.33
CA ALA A 32 -9.77 3.19 9.04
C ALA A 32 -8.54 4.10 9.19
N TYR A 33 -8.54 5.02 10.18
CA TYR A 33 -7.34 5.80 10.52
C TYR A 33 -6.19 4.92 11.03
N GLY A 34 -6.51 3.83 11.73
CA GLY A 34 -5.55 2.79 12.08
C GLY A 34 -4.91 2.12 10.87
N MET A 35 -5.71 1.73 9.87
CA MET A 35 -5.20 1.16 8.63
C MET A 35 -4.35 2.16 7.84
N HIS A 36 -4.69 3.45 7.87
CA HIS A 36 -3.85 4.50 7.29
C HIS A 36 -2.49 4.60 7.99
N GLU A 37 -2.46 4.62 9.33
CA GLU A 37 -1.21 4.63 10.10
C GLU A 37 -0.36 3.38 9.80
N LEU A 38 -1.00 2.21 9.64
CA LEU A 38 -0.33 0.98 9.25
C LEU A 38 0.31 1.11 7.85
N MET A 39 -0.42 1.61 6.86
CA MET A 39 0.10 1.82 5.50
C MET A 39 1.28 2.79 5.49
N GLU A 40 1.19 3.88 6.23
CA GLU A 40 2.30 4.83 6.41
C GLU A 40 3.53 4.16 7.05
N ASN A 41 3.33 3.29 8.06
CA ASN A 41 4.40 2.49 8.65
C ASN A 41 5.04 1.53 7.64
N ILE A 42 4.25 0.90 6.76
CA ILE A 42 4.75 0.05 5.67
C ILE A 42 5.60 0.88 4.71
N PHE A 43 5.15 2.07 4.31
CA PHE A 43 5.92 2.95 3.41
C PHE A 43 7.25 3.38 4.03
N LEU A 44 7.26 3.72 5.32
CA LEU A 44 8.48 4.04 6.07
C LEU A 44 9.43 2.84 6.13
N GLN A 45 8.91 1.65 6.44
CA GLN A 45 9.69 0.41 6.48
C GLN A 45 10.31 0.11 5.12
N PHE A 46 9.52 0.15 4.05
CA PHE A 46 9.98 -0.03 2.69
C PHE A 46 11.09 0.97 2.34
N ASN A 47 10.85 2.26 2.54
CA ASN A 47 11.83 3.31 2.25
C ASN A 47 13.13 3.17 3.07
N SER A 48 13.06 2.59 4.27
CA SER A 48 14.25 2.33 5.10
C SER A 48 15.16 1.23 4.53
N VAL A 49 14.58 0.22 3.86
CA VAL A 49 15.34 -0.87 3.21
C VAL A 49 15.66 -0.54 1.76
N PHE A 50 14.90 0.34 1.12
CA PHE A 50 15.09 0.82 -0.25
C PHE A 50 16.19 1.90 -0.33
N LYS A 51 17.42 1.50 0.02
CA LYS A 51 18.62 2.36 0.09
C LYS A 51 19.17 2.70 -1.30
N ALA A 52 20.19 3.56 -1.35
CA ALA A 52 20.95 3.78 -2.59
C ALA A 52 21.65 2.48 -3.03
N LYS A 53 21.25 1.93 -4.18
CA LYS A 53 21.67 0.61 -4.73
C LYS A 53 21.24 -0.57 -3.84
N PRO A 54 19.93 -0.76 -3.62
CA PRO A 54 19.48 -1.84 -2.76
C PRO A 54 19.61 -3.18 -3.48
N SER A 55 19.95 -4.26 -2.78
CA SER A 55 19.79 -5.59 -3.37
C SER A 55 18.29 -5.91 -3.43
N TYR A 56 17.83 -6.52 -4.52
CA TYR A 56 16.43 -6.95 -4.60
C TYR A 56 16.06 -7.86 -3.42
N ARG A 57 17.00 -8.66 -2.93
CA ARG A 57 16.80 -9.53 -1.76
C ARG A 57 16.52 -8.78 -0.45
N ASP A 58 16.90 -7.50 -0.38
CA ASP A 58 16.69 -6.68 0.82
C ASP A 58 15.27 -6.08 0.85
N PHE A 59 14.73 -5.66 -0.31
CA PHE A 59 13.42 -5.01 -0.39
C PHE A 59 12.30 -5.94 -0.87
N TRP A 60 12.60 -7.01 -1.58
CA TRP A 60 11.60 -7.92 -2.16
C TRP A 60 10.64 -8.50 -1.12
N PRO A 61 11.10 -8.95 0.08
CA PRO A 61 10.18 -9.38 1.12
C PRO A 61 9.19 -8.30 1.60
N GLU A 62 9.58 -7.02 1.52
CA GLU A 62 8.67 -5.91 1.83
C GLU A 62 7.63 -5.69 0.72
N VAL A 63 8.04 -5.84 -0.56
CA VAL A 63 7.12 -5.77 -1.72
C VAL A 63 6.09 -6.89 -1.65
N GLU A 64 6.54 -8.13 -1.49
CA GLU A 64 5.65 -9.29 -1.41
C GLU A 64 4.74 -9.20 -0.20
N GLY A 65 5.26 -8.79 0.96
CA GLY A 65 4.45 -8.56 2.15
C GLY A 65 3.35 -7.51 1.94
N LEU A 66 3.65 -6.41 1.22
CA LEU A 66 2.67 -5.40 0.85
C LEU A 66 1.62 -5.94 -0.13
N ALA A 67 2.02 -6.67 -1.16
CA ALA A 67 1.07 -7.28 -2.10
C ALA A 67 0.11 -8.25 -1.39
N LEU A 68 0.65 -9.06 -0.47
CA LEU A 68 -0.14 -10.03 0.28
C LEU A 68 -1.09 -9.38 1.28
N ILE A 69 -0.68 -8.29 1.95
CA ILE A 69 -1.56 -7.60 2.92
C ILE A 69 -2.70 -6.87 2.20
N LEU A 70 -2.45 -6.25 1.04
CA LEU A 70 -3.49 -5.62 0.23
C LEU A 70 -4.52 -6.65 -0.23
N ARG A 71 -4.08 -7.83 -0.68
CA ARG A 71 -4.96 -8.94 -1.06
C ARG A 71 -5.79 -9.50 0.09
N SER A 72 -5.31 -9.39 1.32
CA SER A 72 -5.95 -10.04 2.47
C SER A 72 -7.30 -9.42 2.85
N GLY A 73 -7.61 -8.22 2.35
CA GLY A 73 -8.82 -7.46 2.71
C GLY A 73 -8.79 -6.85 4.12
N ILE A 74 -7.73 -7.10 4.91
CA ILE A 74 -7.61 -6.58 6.28
C ILE A 74 -7.34 -5.08 6.30
N VAL A 75 -6.68 -4.56 5.26
CA VAL A 75 -6.44 -3.13 5.08
C VAL A 75 -7.63 -2.59 4.30
N SER A 76 -8.60 -2.06 5.04
CA SER A 76 -9.78 -1.43 4.48
C SER A 76 -9.81 0.05 4.81
N SER A 77 -10.11 0.87 3.81
CA SER A 77 -10.45 2.29 3.97
C SER A 77 -11.96 2.51 4.01
N GLU A 78 -12.75 1.43 4.09
CA GLU A 78 -14.19 1.52 4.29
C GLU A 78 -14.48 2.36 5.53
N MET A 79 -15.52 3.19 5.45
CA MET A 79 -15.94 4.12 6.51
C MET A 79 -14.99 5.29 6.81
N CYS A 80 -13.85 5.42 6.13
CA CYS A 80 -12.98 6.61 6.27
C CYS A 80 -13.68 7.88 5.78
N ASP A 81 -13.57 8.96 6.56
CA ASP A 81 -14.14 10.27 6.23
C ASP A 81 -13.17 11.20 5.47
N ASP A 82 -11.92 10.78 5.24
CA ASP A 82 -10.89 11.51 4.48
C ASP A 82 -10.56 10.83 3.15
N PRO A 83 -11.37 11.02 2.09
CA PRO A 83 -11.14 10.41 0.79
C PRO A 83 -9.83 10.89 0.14
N ALA A 84 -9.37 12.10 0.45
CA ALA A 84 -8.13 12.64 -0.10
C ALA A 84 -6.90 11.91 0.47
N LYS A 85 -6.94 11.50 1.74
CA LYS A 85 -5.89 10.66 2.34
C LYS A 85 -5.94 9.24 1.80
N CYS A 86 -7.12 8.65 1.59
CA CYS A 86 -7.26 7.34 0.95
C CYS A 86 -6.62 7.33 -0.45
N GLU A 87 -6.95 8.32 -1.29
CA GLU A 87 -6.37 8.46 -2.63
C GLU A 87 -4.85 8.59 -2.58
N ALA A 88 -4.32 9.40 -1.65
CA ALA A 88 -2.89 9.59 -1.49
C ALA A 88 -2.15 8.32 -1.03
N ILE A 89 -2.79 7.47 -0.21
CA ILE A 89 -2.24 6.15 0.17
C ILE A 89 -2.19 5.23 -1.05
N GLY A 90 -3.25 5.19 -1.85
CA GLY A 90 -3.27 4.46 -3.13
C GLY A 90 -2.15 4.92 -4.06
N GLU A 91 -2.02 6.24 -4.28
CA GLU A 91 -0.96 6.80 -5.13
C GLU A 91 0.46 6.44 -4.63
N MET A 92 0.65 6.34 -3.30
CA MET A 92 1.92 5.89 -2.73
C MET A 92 2.24 4.42 -3.03
N VAL A 93 1.23 3.54 -3.09
CA VAL A 93 1.39 2.15 -3.54
C VAL A 93 1.81 2.12 -5.02
N ASP A 94 1.22 2.96 -5.86
CA ASP A 94 1.58 3.09 -7.28
C ASP A 94 3.06 3.49 -7.44
N TYR A 95 3.51 4.51 -6.70
CA TYR A 95 4.91 4.95 -6.72
C TYR A 95 5.87 3.87 -6.24
N LEU A 96 5.52 3.13 -5.18
CA LEU A 96 6.34 2.04 -4.64
C LEU A 96 6.49 0.91 -5.67
N THR A 97 5.40 0.55 -6.33
CA THR A 97 5.37 -0.47 -7.40
C THR A 97 6.31 -0.09 -8.54
N LEU A 98 6.20 1.13 -9.05
CA LEU A 98 7.03 1.62 -10.16
C LEU A 98 8.52 1.76 -9.76
N ALA A 99 8.80 2.23 -8.55
CA ALA A 99 10.18 2.29 -8.03
C ALA A 99 10.80 0.89 -7.91
N THR A 100 9.99 -0.08 -7.48
CA THR A 100 10.40 -1.49 -7.39
C THR A 100 10.75 -2.05 -8.77
N ILE A 101 9.89 -1.88 -9.77
CA ILE A 101 10.15 -2.34 -11.14
C ILE A 101 11.45 -1.73 -11.68
N ASP A 102 11.65 -0.42 -11.51
CA ASP A 102 12.89 0.26 -11.93
C ASP A 102 14.13 -0.29 -11.22
N ALA A 103 14.05 -0.58 -9.92
CA ALA A 103 15.15 -1.19 -9.18
C ALA A 103 15.43 -2.65 -9.60
N LEU A 104 14.42 -3.42 -9.97
CA LEU A 104 14.57 -4.77 -10.53
C LEU A 104 15.19 -4.73 -11.93
N LYS A 105 14.78 -3.80 -12.79
CA LYS A 105 15.38 -3.56 -14.13
C LYS A 105 16.85 -3.21 -14.00
N LYS A 106 17.22 -2.30 -13.08
CA LYS A 106 18.62 -1.91 -12.83
C LYS A 106 19.51 -3.05 -12.32
N GLN A 107 18.92 -4.09 -11.75
CA GLN A 107 19.60 -5.28 -11.26
C GLN A 107 19.54 -6.46 -12.24
N ASP A 108 18.95 -6.28 -13.43
CA ASP A 108 18.78 -7.33 -14.44
C ASP A 108 17.97 -8.55 -13.93
N VAL A 109 17.01 -8.31 -13.03
CA VAL A 109 16.13 -9.35 -12.46
C VAL A 109 14.66 -9.18 -12.83
N PHE A 110 14.30 -8.12 -13.58
CA PHE A 110 12.96 -7.96 -14.14
C PHE A 110 12.89 -8.63 -15.52
N LYS A 111 12.66 -9.96 -15.55
CA LYS A 111 12.63 -10.80 -16.76
C LYS A 111 11.72 -12.03 -16.57
N PRO A 112 11.28 -12.72 -17.64
CA PRO A 112 10.21 -13.73 -17.56
C PRO A 112 10.51 -14.93 -16.64
N ASP A 113 11.79 -15.29 -16.51
CA ASP A 113 12.26 -16.40 -15.69
C ASP A 113 12.71 -16.00 -14.28
N SER A 114 12.49 -14.75 -13.85
CA SER A 114 12.86 -14.35 -12.50
C SER A 114 11.85 -14.85 -11.47
N GLU A 115 12.34 -15.15 -10.26
CA GLU A 115 11.51 -15.53 -9.11
C GLU A 115 10.50 -14.44 -8.72
N SER A 116 10.64 -13.21 -9.26
CA SER A 116 9.83 -12.05 -8.96
C SER A 116 8.66 -11.89 -9.93
N ARG A 117 7.57 -12.64 -9.70
CA ARG A 117 6.29 -12.37 -10.38
C ARG A 117 5.59 -11.20 -9.71
N ILE A 118 5.21 -10.19 -10.50
CA ILE A 118 4.39 -9.07 -10.01
C ILE A 118 2.93 -9.45 -10.20
N SER A 119 2.16 -9.45 -9.11
CA SER A 119 0.71 -9.55 -9.16
C SER A 119 0.12 -8.17 -8.89
N ILE A 120 -0.70 -7.68 -9.81
CA ILE A 120 -1.46 -6.44 -9.65
C ILE A 120 -2.78 -6.82 -8.99
N ASP A 121 -3.00 -6.38 -7.76
CA ASP A 121 -4.21 -6.66 -6.98
C ASP A 121 -4.79 -5.32 -6.52
N TYR A 122 -5.59 -4.69 -7.38
CA TYR A 122 -6.25 -3.41 -7.07
C TYR A 122 -7.57 -3.30 -7.82
N GLU A 123 -8.59 -2.77 -7.16
CA GLU A 123 -9.90 -2.54 -7.75
C GLU A 123 -9.81 -1.42 -8.80
N PHE A 124 -10.17 -1.74 -10.04
CA PHE A 124 -10.08 -0.82 -11.17
C PHE A 124 -11.06 0.35 -11.00
N SER A 125 -10.54 1.57 -10.86
CA SER A 125 -11.33 2.79 -11.07
C SER A 125 -10.88 3.51 -12.34
N GLU A 126 -11.81 4.02 -13.15
CA GLU A 126 -11.51 4.69 -14.42
C GLU A 126 -10.50 5.84 -14.26
N GLU A 127 -10.47 6.51 -13.11
CA GLU A 127 -9.58 7.64 -12.84
C GLU A 127 -8.13 7.20 -12.47
N CYS A 128 -7.91 5.96 -12.00
CA CYS A 128 -6.60 5.52 -11.49
C CYS A 128 -5.67 4.82 -12.51
N CYS A 129 -6.11 4.45 -13.72
CA CYS A 129 -5.35 3.50 -14.55
C CYS A 129 -4.05 3.98 -15.23
N SER A 130 -3.60 5.24 -15.09
CA SER A 130 -2.39 5.70 -15.83
C SER A 130 -1.10 5.04 -15.35
N TRP A 131 -0.99 4.64 -14.07
CA TRP A 131 0.16 3.88 -13.59
C TRP A 131 0.12 2.43 -14.07
N ILE A 132 -1.07 1.84 -14.19
CA ILE A 132 -1.25 0.47 -14.70
C ILE A 132 -0.82 0.41 -16.16
N CYS A 133 -1.20 1.39 -17.00
CA CYS A 133 -0.66 1.51 -18.35
C CYS A 133 0.88 1.53 -18.35
N LYS A 134 1.49 2.22 -17.38
CA LYS A 134 2.95 2.27 -17.25
C LYS A 134 3.56 0.93 -16.83
N VAL A 135 2.89 0.18 -15.97
CA VAL A 135 3.32 -1.19 -15.61
C VAL A 135 3.21 -2.12 -16.81
N ILE A 136 2.13 -2.02 -17.60
CA ILE A 136 1.97 -2.75 -18.87
C ILE A 136 3.11 -2.43 -19.83
N ASP A 137 3.43 -1.14 -20.09
CA ASP A 137 4.59 -0.74 -20.90
C ASP A 137 5.87 -1.47 -20.46
N LEU A 138 6.13 -1.46 -19.14
CA LEU A 138 7.34 -2.00 -18.56
C LEU A 138 7.39 -3.53 -18.70
N ALA A 139 6.26 -4.21 -18.53
CA ALA A 139 6.14 -5.66 -18.66
C ALA A 139 6.30 -6.10 -20.13
N GLU A 140 5.64 -5.42 -21.07
CA GLU A 140 5.80 -5.63 -22.52
C GLU A 140 7.26 -5.45 -22.95
N GLU A 141 7.93 -4.38 -22.49
CA GLU A 141 9.36 -4.14 -22.75
C GLU A 141 10.27 -5.27 -22.25
N ALA A 142 9.84 -5.99 -21.20
CA ALA A 142 10.60 -7.05 -20.55
C ALA A 142 10.15 -8.47 -20.95
N ASP A 143 9.19 -8.60 -21.88
CA ASP A 143 8.56 -9.86 -22.29
C ASP A 143 7.89 -10.61 -21.13
N ILE A 144 7.45 -9.89 -20.09
CA ILE A 144 6.83 -10.46 -18.89
C ILE A 144 5.31 -10.49 -19.07
N GLU A 145 4.72 -11.67 -18.90
CA GLU A 145 3.28 -11.83 -18.77
C GLU A 145 2.82 -11.32 -17.39
N LEU A 146 1.96 -10.29 -17.38
CA LEU A 146 1.32 -9.82 -16.16
C LEU A 146 0.20 -10.78 -15.77
N THR A 147 0.21 -11.20 -14.51
CA THR A 147 -0.87 -12.00 -13.93
C THR A 147 -1.57 -11.18 -12.84
N ALA A 148 -2.89 -11.21 -12.82
CA ALA A 148 -3.68 -10.57 -11.76
C ALA A 148 -4.86 -11.47 -11.36
N PRO A 149 -5.35 -11.35 -10.11
CA PRO A 149 -6.57 -12.04 -9.70
C PRO A 149 -7.78 -11.51 -10.49
N HIS A 150 -8.76 -12.39 -10.75
CA HIS A 150 -10.14 -12.15 -11.24
C HIS A 150 -10.37 -10.99 -12.25
N ASP A 151 -10.88 -11.33 -13.45
CA ASP A 151 -11.35 -10.39 -14.49
C ASP A 151 -10.31 -9.38 -15.02
N PHE A 152 -9.02 -9.52 -14.70
CA PHE A 152 -7.97 -8.68 -15.29
C PHE A 152 -7.98 -8.71 -16.82
N ASP A 153 -8.15 -9.89 -17.43
CA ASP A 153 -8.25 -10.03 -18.88
C ASP A 153 -9.41 -9.21 -19.47
N LYS A 154 -10.51 -9.06 -18.72
CA LYS A 154 -11.67 -8.26 -19.13
C LYS A 154 -11.36 -6.76 -19.09
N HIS A 155 -10.57 -6.32 -18.12
CA HIS A 155 -10.17 -4.92 -17.98
C HIS A 155 -8.91 -4.57 -18.79
N TYR A 156 -8.13 -5.56 -19.21
CA TYR A 156 -6.89 -5.36 -19.95
C TYR A 156 -7.13 -4.58 -21.24
N ASP A 157 -8.12 -4.99 -22.03
CA ASP A 157 -8.48 -4.33 -23.27
C ASP A 157 -8.89 -2.86 -23.03
N GLU A 158 -9.70 -2.60 -22.00
CA GLU A 158 -10.11 -1.24 -21.62
C GLU A 158 -8.92 -0.34 -21.24
N ILE A 159 -7.94 -0.90 -20.52
CA ILE A 159 -6.71 -0.19 -20.11
C ILE A 159 -5.85 0.12 -21.32
N VAL A 160 -5.67 -0.85 -22.22
CA VAL A 160 -4.88 -0.70 -23.45
C VAL A 160 -5.53 0.32 -24.38
N GLU A 161 -6.85 0.28 -24.57
CA GLU A 161 -7.59 1.27 -25.36
C GLU A 161 -7.49 2.69 -24.78
N ALA A 162 -7.38 2.82 -23.45
CA ALA A 162 -7.21 4.10 -22.79
C ALA A 162 -5.76 4.61 -22.74
N ARG A 163 -4.76 3.78 -23.09
CA ARG A 163 -3.31 4.08 -22.99
C ARG A 163 -2.91 5.37 -23.69
N ASP A 164 -3.33 5.55 -24.95
CA ASP A 164 -3.00 6.75 -25.73
C ASP A 164 -3.60 8.02 -25.12
N LYS A 165 -4.84 7.93 -24.61
CA LYS A 165 -5.52 9.05 -23.95
C LYS A 165 -4.80 9.46 -22.67
N ARG A 166 -4.15 8.50 -21.98
CA ARG A 166 -3.44 8.67 -20.71
C ARG A 166 -1.94 8.95 -20.87
N ALA A 167 -1.39 8.96 -22.09
CA ALA A 167 0.05 9.11 -22.34
C ALA A 167 0.68 10.37 -21.70
N ARG A 168 -0.10 11.46 -21.56
CA ARG A 168 0.36 12.67 -20.84
C ARG A 168 0.53 12.42 -19.34
N ASP A 169 -0.45 11.78 -18.72
CA ASP A 169 -0.45 11.50 -17.28
C ASP A 169 0.59 10.45 -16.93
N MET A 170 0.84 9.49 -17.83
CA MET A 170 1.90 8.49 -17.70
C MET A 170 3.29 9.08 -17.48
N LYS A 171 3.53 10.32 -17.93
CA LYS A 171 4.83 11.00 -17.73
C LYS A 171 5.17 11.21 -16.25
N ARG A 172 4.17 11.32 -15.36
CA ARG A 172 4.39 11.50 -13.91
C ARG A 172 5.03 10.28 -13.24
N TRP A 173 4.91 9.12 -13.88
CA TRP A 173 5.40 7.82 -13.44
C TRP A 173 6.83 7.53 -13.93
N ASN A 174 7.44 8.42 -14.71
CA ASN A 174 8.82 8.28 -15.12
C ASN A 174 9.77 8.76 -14.02
N ASN A 175 10.88 8.04 -13.81
CA ASN A 175 11.93 8.41 -12.87
C ASN A 175 11.43 8.63 -11.43
N VAL A 176 10.54 7.75 -10.95
CA VAL A 176 10.00 7.82 -9.58
C VAL A 176 11.13 7.80 -8.56
N ASN A 177 11.21 8.85 -7.73
CA ASN A 177 12.04 8.87 -6.54
C ASN A 177 11.14 8.71 -5.31
N LEU A 178 11.11 7.49 -4.76
CA LEU A 178 10.22 7.14 -3.67
C LEU A 178 10.44 8.01 -2.42
N GLY A 179 11.69 8.30 -2.06
CA GLY A 179 12.00 9.15 -0.91
C GLY A 179 11.45 10.58 -1.06
N THR A 180 11.55 11.15 -2.27
CA THR A 180 10.94 12.45 -2.57
C THR A 180 9.41 12.40 -2.49
N LYS A 181 8.79 11.33 -3.01
CA LYS A 181 7.33 11.15 -2.98
C LYS A 181 6.82 10.95 -1.56
N LEU A 182 7.48 10.12 -0.77
CA LEU A 182 7.14 9.88 0.65
C LEU A 182 7.28 11.17 1.49
N LYS A 183 8.31 11.97 1.23
CA LYS A 183 8.45 13.29 1.87
C LYS A 183 7.31 14.24 1.48
N ALA A 184 6.94 14.27 0.21
CA ALA A 184 5.82 15.09 -0.26
C ALA A 184 4.48 14.64 0.36
N TYR A 185 4.27 13.34 0.47
CA TYR A 185 3.13 12.75 1.18
C TYR A 185 3.10 13.22 2.64
N GLY A 186 4.20 13.04 3.39
CA GLY A 186 4.26 13.45 4.80
C GLY A 186 4.10 14.95 5.03
N ASN A 187 4.56 15.79 4.10
CA ASN A 187 4.34 17.23 4.16
C ASN A 187 2.86 17.63 4.01
N LYS A 188 2.06 16.81 3.32
CA LYS A 188 0.66 17.11 3.00
C LYS A 188 -0.32 16.41 3.94
N HIS A 189 0.01 15.19 4.37
CA HIS A 189 -0.91 14.27 5.07
C HIS A 189 -0.39 13.81 6.46
N GLY A 190 0.82 14.19 6.84
CA GLY A 190 1.39 13.86 8.14
C GLY A 190 0.88 14.77 9.27
N ASP A 191 0.91 14.24 10.49
CA ASP A 191 0.62 14.98 11.71
C ASP A 191 1.78 15.91 12.09
N ASP A 192 1.54 16.87 12.99
CA ASP A 192 2.48 17.96 13.31
C ASP A 192 3.97 17.52 13.46
N PRO A 193 4.91 18.15 12.71
CA PRO A 193 4.68 19.02 11.55
C PRO A 193 4.54 18.28 10.21
N THR A 194 5.01 17.02 10.12
CA THR A 194 4.99 16.18 8.91
C THR A 194 5.14 14.67 9.21
N ARG A 195 4.87 14.23 10.45
CA ARG A 195 5.08 12.86 10.91
C ARG A 195 3.97 11.97 10.36
N ILE A 196 4.38 10.96 9.60
CA ILE A 196 3.53 9.86 9.14
C ILE A 196 3.85 8.60 9.96
N GLY A 197 2.89 7.69 10.03
CA GLY A 197 2.99 6.45 10.78
C GLY A 197 3.02 6.68 12.30
N GLY A 198 3.35 5.61 13.02
CA GLY A 198 3.42 5.61 14.47
C GLY A 198 2.57 4.52 15.10
N GLN A 199 2.06 4.82 16.30
CA GLN A 199 1.32 3.91 17.18
C GLN A 199 0.13 4.61 17.86
N HIS A 200 -0.38 5.70 17.30
CA HIS A 200 -1.49 6.46 17.87
C HIS A 200 -2.78 5.64 17.86
N CYS A 201 -2.96 4.82 16.84
CA CYS A 201 -4.10 3.93 16.72
C CYS A 201 -3.84 2.53 17.31
N ASP A 202 -2.66 2.26 17.87
CA ASP A 202 -2.35 0.97 18.50
C ASP A 202 -3.08 0.86 19.86
N ILE A 203 -4.18 0.13 19.87
CA ILE A 203 -5.04 -0.08 21.04
C ILE A 203 -4.30 -0.82 22.15
N THR A 204 -3.28 -1.62 21.83
CA THR A 204 -2.45 -2.29 22.84
C THR A 204 -1.61 -1.31 23.65
N LYS A 205 -1.29 -0.14 23.07
CA LYS A 205 -0.60 0.97 23.74
C LYS A 205 -1.53 1.90 24.49
N MET A 206 -2.84 1.83 24.21
CA MET A 206 -3.83 2.65 24.89
C MET A 206 -3.89 2.29 26.39
N PRO A 207 -3.86 3.27 27.32
CA PRO A 207 -4.05 3.02 28.74
C PRO A 207 -5.39 2.33 29.01
N LYS A 208 -5.43 1.39 29.97
CA LYS A 208 -6.65 0.67 30.34
C LYS A 208 -7.82 1.61 30.66
N ALA A 209 -7.58 2.65 31.46
CA ALA A 209 -8.60 3.62 31.85
C ALA A 209 -9.18 4.41 30.65
N GLN A 210 -8.47 4.47 29.53
CA GLN A 210 -8.99 5.03 28.28
C GLN A 210 -9.82 3.99 27.53
N ARG A 211 -9.35 2.74 27.41
CA ARG A 211 -10.13 1.64 26.80
C ARG A 211 -11.48 1.43 27.51
N ASP A 212 -11.50 1.46 28.85
CA ASP A 212 -12.71 1.30 29.66
C ASP A 212 -13.77 2.41 29.41
N LYS A 213 -13.39 3.56 28.84
CA LYS A 213 -14.35 4.61 28.42
C LYS A 213 -15.06 4.28 27.11
N HIS A 214 -14.41 3.49 26.27
CA HIS A 214 -14.87 3.13 24.93
C HIS A 214 -15.48 1.72 24.88
N SER A 215 -15.29 0.92 25.92
CA SER A 215 -15.88 -0.42 26.01
C SER A 215 -17.41 -0.33 26.07
N PHE A 216 -18.08 -1.24 25.36
CA PHE A 216 -19.51 -1.44 25.52
C PHE A 216 -19.79 -1.81 26.98
N LYS A 217 -20.48 -0.93 27.71
CA LYS A 217 -20.94 -1.27 29.06
C LYS A 217 -22.09 -2.27 28.90
N PRO A 218 -22.11 -3.38 29.66
CA PRO A 218 -23.29 -4.23 29.68
C PRO A 218 -24.46 -3.38 30.16
N ASP A 219 -25.59 -3.48 29.46
CA ASP A 219 -26.85 -2.91 29.92
C ASP A 219 -27.08 -3.42 31.35
N SER A 220 -27.04 -2.50 32.31
CA SER A 220 -27.42 -2.79 33.68
C SER A 220 -28.93 -3.04 33.69
N GLY A 221 -29.31 -4.30 33.48
CA GLY A 221 -30.66 -4.82 33.71
C GLY A 221 -31.03 -4.84 35.19
#